data_AF-A0A7X7PNI4-F1
#
_entry.id   AF-A0A7X7PNI4-F1
#
_cell.length_a   1.000
_cell.length_b   1.000
_cell.length_c   1.000
_cell.angle_alpha   90.00
_cell.angle_beta   90.00
_cell.angle_gamma   90.00
#
_symmetry.space_group_name_H-M   'P 1'
#
loop_
_entity.id
_entity.type
_entity.pdbx_description
1 polymer ?
#
loop_
_entity_poly.entity_id
_entity_poly.type
_entity_poly.pdbx_seq_one_letter_code
_entity_poly.pdbx_strand_id
1 'polypeptide(L)'
;MIGQGAGEFDRDKEIKLPVVLAAVGGAIALVRALSGALLMKMGVGGDSFDPNDWLLIMLLFVFPGVLALLCSGMVRVRPLPAAIGLLLATAALLFSTIFADAMGITAGTVLLIAAWLTLRVWVLGRVEQEGR
;
A
#
# COMPACT_ATOMS: atom_id res chain seq x y z
N MET A 1 -34.34 -22.71 -6.71
CA MET A 1 -33.37 -21.65 -6.99
C MET A 1 -32.76 -21.19 -5.66
N ILE A 2 -31.74 -21.89 -5.15
CA ILE A 2 -31.03 -21.52 -3.92
C ILE A 2 -29.56 -21.87 -4.18
N GLY A 3 -28.66 -20.88 -4.15
CA GLY A 3 -27.23 -21.14 -4.25
C GLY A 3 -26.33 -20.01 -4.78
N GLN A 4 -26.86 -18.95 -5.39
CA GLN A 4 -25.99 -17.88 -5.94
C GLN A 4 -25.59 -16.79 -4.92
N GLY A 5 -26.32 -16.62 -3.81
CA GLY A 5 -26.07 -15.50 -2.89
C GLY A 5 -24.94 -15.68 -1.86
N ALA A 6 -24.53 -16.91 -1.54
CA ALA A 6 -23.53 -17.16 -0.49
C ALA A 6 -22.09 -16.96 -1.00
N GLY A 7 -21.81 -17.34 -2.26
CA GLY A 7 -20.47 -17.16 -2.85
C GLY A 7 -20.17 -15.72 -3.26
N GLU A 8 -21.17 -14.95 -3.68
CA GLU A 8 -21.01 -13.55 -4.09
C GLU A 8 -20.71 -12.64 -2.87
N PHE A 9 -21.34 -12.92 -1.72
CA PHE A 9 -21.06 -12.21 -0.46
C PHE A 9 -19.68 -12.49 0.13
N ASP A 10 -19.14 -13.70 -0.08
CA ASP A 10 -17.82 -14.08 0.45
C ASP A 10 -16.69 -13.46 -0.39
N ARG A 11 -16.83 -13.49 -1.72
CA ARG A 11 -15.89 -12.85 -2.66
C ARG A 11 -15.80 -11.33 -2.44
N ASP A 12 -16.93 -10.70 -2.15
CA ASP A 12 -16.99 -9.25 -1.91
C ASP A 12 -16.33 -8.85 -0.59
N LYS A 13 -16.32 -9.74 0.42
CA LYS A 13 -15.53 -9.56 1.65
C LYS A 13 -14.04 -9.83 1.42
N GLU A 14 -13.70 -10.85 0.64
CA GLU A 14 -12.30 -11.17 0.29
C GLU A 14 -11.62 -10.03 -0.48
N ILE A 15 -12.37 -9.25 -1.27
CA ILE A 15 -11.85 -8.07 -1.99
C ILE A 15 -11.80 -6.81 -1.10
N LYS A 16 -12.71 -6.66 -0.14
CA LYS A 16 -12.72 -5.48 0.75
C LYS A 16 -11.46 -5.40 1.63
N LEU A 17 -10.97 -6.54 2.11
CA LEU A 17 -9.80 -6.60 2.98
C LEU A 17 -8.50 -6.02 2.33
N PRO A 18 -8.07 -6.47 1.13
CA PRO A 18 -6.90 -5.88 0.47
C PRO A 18 -7.07 -4.40 0.13
N VAL A 19 -8.29 -3.98 -0.24
CA VAL A 19 -8.61 -2.56 -0.51
C VAL A 19 -8.37 -1.71 0.74
N VAL A 20 -8.92 -2.14 1.87
CA VAL A 20 -8.77 -1.42 3.15
C VAL A 20 -7.32 -1.41 3.60
N LEU A 21 -6.61 -2.54 3.53
CA LEU A 21 -5.21 -2.61 3.92
C LEU A 21 -4.30 -1.75 3.04
N ALA A 22 -4.53 -1.72 1.73
CA ALA A 22 -3.84 -0.84 0.81
C ALA A 22 -4.06 0.65 1.16
N ALA A 23 -5.30 1.02 1.47
CA ALA A 23 -5.65 2.38 1.85
C ALA A 23 -5.02 2.79 3.20
N VAL A 24 -5.07 1.90 4.19
CA VAL A 24 -4.47 2.11 5.52
C VAL A 24 -2.95 2.20 5.42
N GLY A 25 -2.31 1.28 4.70
CA GLY A 25 -0.85 1.30 4.49
C GLY A 25 -0.39 2.56 3.77
N GLY A 26 -1.14 3.00 2.74
CA GLY A 26 -0.87 4.25 2.04
C GLY A 26 -1.04 5.49 2.93
N ALA A 27 -2.10 5.53 3.73
CA ALA A 27 -2.36 6.62 4.67
C ALA A 27 -1.27 6.74 5.75
N ILE A 28 -0.79 5.62 6.30
CA ILE A 28 0.31 5.62 7.28
C ILE A 28 1.58 6.22 6.66
N ALA A 29 1.90 5.84 5.42
CA ALA A 29 3.05 6.40 4.70
C ALA A 29 2.93 7.94 4.51
N LEU A 30 1.74 8.43 4.14
CA LEU A 30 1.49 9.87 3.96
C LEU A 30 1.54 10.65 5.28
N VAL A 31 0.96 10.11 6.35
CA VAL A 31 1.05 10.72 7.68
C VAL A 31 2.50 10.84 8.12
N ARG A 32 3.33 9.82 7.85
CA ARG A 32 4.77 9.89 8.16
C ARG A 32 5.48 10.97 7.35
N ALA A 33 5.16 11.09 6.06
CA ALA A 33 5.71 12.15 5.21
C ALA A 33 5.35 13.54 5.73
N LEU A 34 4.09 13.75 6.13
CA LEU A 34 3.61 15.01 6.71
C LEU A 34 4.29 15.32 8.05
N SER A 35 4.37 14.33 8.94
CA SER A 35 5.06 14.49 10.23
C SER A 35 6.55 14.76 10.05
N GLY A 36 7.22 14.09 9.11
CA GLY A 36 8.60 14.37 8.74
C GLY A 36 8.77 15.80 8.23
N ALA A 37 7.95 16.21 7.26
CA ALA A 37 7.95 17.56 6.72
C ALA A 37 7.66 18.64 7.78
N LEU A 38 6.76 18.36 8.73
CA LEU A 38 6.39 19.29 9.80
C LEU A 38 7.52 19.45 10.82
N LEU A 39 8.11 18.35 11.28
CA LEU A 39 9.26 18.38 12.19
C LEU A 39 10.43 19.14 11.57
N MET A 40 10.66 18.93 10.27
CA MET A 40 11.67 19.66 9.50
C MET A 40 11.37 21.17 9.42
N LYS A 41 10.11 21.54 9.17
CA LYS A 41 9.70 22.96 9.17
C LYS A 41 9.91 23.63 10.53
N MET A 42 9.80 22.88 11.63
CA MET A 42 10.00 23.38 12.99
C MET A 42 11.48 23.48 13.39
N GLY A 43 12.43 23.09 12.53
CA GLY A 43 13.87 23.11 12.85
C GLY A 43 14.29 22.08 13.90
N VAL A 44 13.41 21.11 14.20
CA VAL A 44 13.67 20.05 15.16
C VAL A 44 14.49 18.97 14.43
N GLY A 45 15.80 19.15 14.36
CA GLY A 45 16.69 18.25 13.61
C GLY A 45 18.17 18.62 13.51
N GLY A 46 18.57 19.83 13.93
CA GLY A 46 19.96 20.30 13.81
C GLY A 46 20.20 21.05 12.50
N ASP A 47 21.07 22.05 12.56
CA ASP A 47 21.23 23.10 11.55
C ASP A 47 21.70 22.57 10.18
N SER A 48 21.20 23.23 9.12
CA SER A 48 21.41 23.02 7.68
C SER A 48 20.79 21.76 7.08
N PHE A 49 19.48 21.85 6.80
CA PHE A 49 18.71 20.86 6.05
C PHE A 49 18.91 21.02 4.54
N ASP A 50 19.33 19.95 3.86
CA ASP A 50 19.64 19.94 2.42
C ASP A 50 18.36 19.71 1.59
N PRO A 51 18.18 20.32 0.40
CA PRO A 51 17.04 20.06 -0.49
C PRO A 51 16.85 18.57 -0.84
N ASN A 52 17.92 17.78 -0.74
CA ASN A 52 17.91 16.34 -0.97
C ASN A 52 17.08 15.58 0.06
N ASP A 53 16.96 16.08 1.29
CA ASP A 53 16.17 15.42 2.34
C ASP A 53 14.65 15.57 2.08
N TRP A 54 14.23 16.69 1.49
CA TRP A 54 12.86 16.89 1.02
C TRP A 54 12.52 15.94 -0.13
N LEU A 55 13.45 15.80 -1.08
CA LEU A 55 13.33 14.88 -2.19
C LEU A 55 13.21 13.44 -1.69
N LEU A 56 14.01 13.05 -0.70
CA LEU A 56 13.97 11.73 -0.07
C LEU A 56 12.62 11.44 0.58
N ILE A 57 12.01 12.36 1.33
CA ILE A 57 10.68 12.13 1.92
C ILE A 57 9.60 11.98 0.84
N MET A 58 9.64 12.86 -0.17
CA MET A 58 8.70 12.80 -1.29
C MET A 58 8.80 11.45 -2.02
N LEU A 59 10.02 10.98 -2.28
CA LEU A 59 10.26 9.74 -3.01
C LEU A 59 9.96 8.49 -2.18
N LEU A 60 10.29 8.50 -0.90
CA LEU A 60 10.26 7.31 -0.03
C LEU A 60 8.94 7.12 0.71
N PHE A 61 8.15 8.18 0.91
CA PHE A 61 6.90 8.09 1.68
C PHE A 61 5.69 8.61 0.92
N VAL A 62 5.79 9.77 0.25
CA VAL A 62 4.64 10.35 -0.47
C VAL A 62 4.31 9.52 -1.70
N PHE A 63 5.30 9.25 -2.55
CA PHE A 63 5.07 8.47 -3.77
C PHE A 63 4.53 7.07 -3.50
N PRO A 64 5.10 6.27 -2.57
CA PRO A 64 4.55 4.95 -2.24
C PRO A 64 3.17 5.02 -1.59
N GLY A 65 2.92 6.04 -0.76
CA GLY A 65 1.62 6.26 -0.14
C GLY A 65 0.51 6.55 -1.15
N VAL A 66 0.76 7.45 -2.11
CA VAL A 66 -0.17 7.75 -3.20
C VAL A 66 -0.36 6.55 -4.11
N LEU A 67 0.73 5.86 -4.47
CA LEU A 67 0.68 4.65 -5.29
C LEU A 67 -0.21 3.58 -4.64
N ALA A 68 -0.07 3.34 -3.33
CA ALA A 68 -0.90 2.41 -2.59
C ALA A 68 -2.40 2.77 -2.60
N LEU A 69 -2.73 4.06 -2.49
CA LEU A 69 -4.11 4.55 -2.59
C LEU A 69 -4.70 4.33 -3.99
N LEU A 70 -3.92 4.61 -5.04
CA LEU A 70 -4.34 4.34 -6.42
C LEU A 70 -4.55 2.84 -6.64
N CYS A 71 -3.64 2.00 -6.14
CA CYS A 71 -3.76 0.56 -6.23
C CYS A 71 -4.99 0.02 -5.49
N SER A 72 -5.38 0.61 -4.36
CA SER A 72 -6.59 0.26 -3.61
C SER A 72 -7.85 0.37 -4.49
N GLY A 73 -7.98 1.46 -5.27
CA GLY A 73 -9.09 1.63 -6.23
C GLY A 73 -9.06 0.65 -7.41
N MET A 74 -7.87 0.13 -7.75
CA MET A 74 -7.67 -0.78 -8.88
C MET A 74 -7.89 -2.26 -8.54
N VAL A 75 -7.87 -2.67 -7.26
CA VAL A 75 -8.00 -4.08 -6.84
C VAL A 75 -9.22 -4.76 -7.46
N ARG A 76 -10.36 -4.06 -7.56
CA ARG A 76 -11.61 -4.62 -8.09
C ARG A 76 -11.61 -4.85 -9.61
N VAL A 77 -10.89 -4.02 -10.35
CA VAL A 77 -10.95 -4.01 -11.82
C VAL A 77 -9.74 -4.70 -12.44
N ARG A 78 -8.57 -4.48 -11.85
CA ARG A 78 -7.27 -4.96 -12.32
C ARG A 78 -6.41 -5.40 -11.12
N PRO A 79 -6.72 -6.55 -10.50
CA PRO A 79 -6.04 -6.99 -9.28
C PRO A 79 -4.55 -7.28 -9.51
N LEU A 80 -4.15 -7.82 -10.66
CA LEU A 80 -2.73 -8.13 -10.93
C LEU A 80 -1.85 -6.86 -11.01
N PRO A 81 -2.20 -5.83 -11.80
CA PRO A 81 -1.50 -4.53 -11.74
C PRO A 81 -1.54 -3.88 -10.36
N ALA A 82 -2.65 -4.00 -9.62
CA ALA A 82 -2.75 -3.46 -8.26
C ALA A 82 -1.77 -4.17 -7.30
N ALA A 83 -1.65 -5.50 -7.38
CA ALA A 83 -0.70 -6.26 -6.57
C ALA A 83 0.76 -5.85 -6.86
N ILE A 84 1.11 -5.69 -8.15
CA ILE A 84 2.46 -5.24 -8.55
C ILE A 84 2.75 -3.84 -8.00
N GLY A 85 1.80 -2.91 -8.13
CA GLY A 85 1.96 -1.56 -7.59
C GLY A 85 2.08 -1.53 -6.07
N LEU A 86 1.35 -2.38 -5.35
CA LEU A 86 1.47 -2.53 -3.90
C LEU A 86 2.83 -3.14 -3.48
N LEU A 87 3.37 -4.09 -4.25
CA LEU A 87 4.72 -4.63 -4.02
C LEU A 87 5.79 -3.57 -4.24
N LEU A 88 5.66 -2.74 -5.28
CA LEU A 88 6.60 -1.63 -5.54
C LEU A 88 6.53 -0.58 -4.42
N ALA A 89 5.33 -0.21 -3.97
CA ALA A 89 5.14 0.70 -2.84
C ALA A 89 5.75 0.13 -1.54
N THR A 90 5.54 -1.17 -1.30
CA THR A 90 6.14 -1.90 -0.18
C THR A 90 7.67 -1.86 -0.24
N ALA A 91 8.25 -2.16 -1.40
CA ALA A 91 9.70 -2.18 -1.58
C ALA A 91 10.31 -0.79 -1.34
N ALA A 92 9.67 0.27 -1.83
CA ALA A 92 10.12 1.64 -1.60
C ALA A 92 10.09 2.03 -0.11
N LEU A 93 9.05 1.63 0.63
CA LEU A 93 8.92 1.89 2.07
C LEU A 93 9.85 1.01 2.92
N LEU A 94 10.10 -0.23 2.52
CA LEU A 94 11.11 -1.05 3.21
C LEU A 94 12.52 -0.54 2.93
N PHE A 95 12.80 -0.10 1.70
CA PHE A 95 14.08 0.54 1.38
C PHE A 95 14.27 1.83 2.19
N SER A 96 13.20 2.60 2.44
CA SER A 96 13.27 3.80 3.27
C SER A 96 13.66 3.50 4.72
N THR A 97 13.32 2.33 5.26
CA THR A 97 13.66 1.95 6.65
C THR A 97 15.15 1.69 6.86
N ILE A 98 15.89 1.40 5.79
CA ILE A 98 17.35 1.30 5.81
C ILE A 98 17.97 2.66 6.16
N PHE A 99 17.29 3.75 5.80
CA PHE A 99 17.76 5.13 6.01
C PHE A 99 17.01 5.86 7.13
N ALA A 100 15.75 5.51 7.42
CA ALA A 100 14.88 6.24 8.31
C ALA A 100 13.85 5.32 9.01
N ASP A 101 14.20 4.86 10.21
CA ASP A 101 13.30 4.55 11.34
C ASP A 101 12.25 3.42 11.18
N ALA A 102 11.84 2.84 12.31
CA ALA A 102 11.06 1.59 12.38
C ALA A 102 9.62 1.66 11.80
N MET A 103 9.06 2.85 11.60
CA MET A 103 7.68 3.03 11.12
C MET A 103 7.47 2.69 9.64
N GLY A 104 8.51 2.80 8.79
CA GLY A 104 8.40 2.35 7.40
C GLY A 104 8.20 0.83 7.29
N ILE A 105 8.63 0.07 8.30
CA ILE A 105 8.45 -1.38 8.38
C ILE A 105 6.96 -1.67 8.56
N THR A 106 6.26 -0.95 9.45
CA THR A 106 4.83 -1.16 9.69
C THR A 106 4.01 -0.87 8.43
N ALA A 107 4.24 0.26 7.76
CA ALA A 107 3.55 0.60 6.52
C ALA A 107 3.87 -0.41 5.40
N GLY A 108 5.14 -0.77 5.24
CA GLY A 108 5.60 -1.78 4.29
C GLY A 108 4.96 -3.15 4.53
N THR A 109 4.93 -3.64 5.77
CA THR A 109 4.30 -4.93 6.10
C THR A 109 2.79 -4.92 5.83
N VAL A 110 2.09 -3.84 6.15
CA VAL A 110 0.65 -3.72 5.85
C VAL A 110 0.41 -3.77 4.34
N LEU A 111 1.23 -3.08 3.55
CA LEU A 111 1.14 -3.11 2.08
C LEU A 111 1.55 -4.45 1.49
N LEU A 112 2.51 -5.17 2.08
CA LEU A 112 2.88 -6.52 1.69
C LEU A 112 1.70 -7.48 1.85
N ILE A 113 1.00 -7.41 2.98
CA ILE A 113 -0.20 -8.21 3.24
C ILE A 113 -1.30 -7.84 2.23
N ALA A 114 -1.50 -6.55 1.96
CA ALA A 114 -2.46 -6.09 0.95
C ALA A 114 -2.12 -6.62 -0.46
N ALA A 115 -0.84 -6.59 -0.84
CA ALA A 115 -0.36 -7.11 -2.12
C ALA A 115 -0.60 -8.62 -2.24
N TRP A 116 -0.26 -9.38 -1.19
CA TRP A 116 -0.48 -10.82 -1.13
C TRP A 116 -1.96 -11.18 -1.27
N LEU A 117 -2.84 -10.52 -0.51
CA LEU A 117 -4.29 -10.74 -0.58
C LEU A 117 -4.84 -10.39 -1.97
N THR A 118 -4.35 -9.31 -2.58
CA THR A 118 -4.72 -8.92 -3.95
C THR A 118 -4.29 -9.98 -4.97
N LEU A 119 -3.11 -10.57 -4.79
CA LEU A 119 -2.63 -11.67 -5.62
C LEU A 119 -3.52 -12.91 -5.46
N ARG A 120 -3.93 -13.25 -4.23
CA ARG A 120 -4.82 -14.37 -3.93
C ARG A 120 -6.18 -14.21 -4.62
N VAL A 121 -6.76 -13.00 -4.58
CA VAL A 121 -8.01 -12.66 -5.29
C VAL A 121 -7.86 -12.91 -6.79
N TRP A 122 -6.74 -12.51 -7.40
CA TRP A 122 -6.50 -12.75 -8.82
C TRP A 122 -6.36 -14.24 -9.15
N VAL A 123 -5.60 -15.00 -8.35
CA VAL A 123 -5.41 -16.45 -8.55
C VAL A 123 -6.74 -17.20 -8.44
N LEU A 124 -7.52 -16.95 -7.39
CA LEU A 124 -8.84 -17.57 -7.21
C LEU A 124 -9.79 -17.23 -8.36
N GLY A 125 -9.75 -15.99 -8.84
CA GLY A 125 -10.52 -15.57 -10.02
C GLY A 125 -10.12 -16.28 -11.32
N ARG A 126 -8.87 -16.73 -11.46
CA ARG A 126 -8.39 -17.51 -12.61
C ARG A 126 -8.80 -18.98 -12.51
N VAL A 127 -8.69 -19.59 -11.33
CA VAL A 127 -9.09 -20.97 -11.08
C VAL A 127 -10.58 -21.20 -11.34
N GLU A 128 -11.45 -20.25 -10.96
CA GLU A 128 -12.88 -20.32 -11.29
C GLU A 128 -13.20 -20.19 -12.79
N GLN A 129 -12.30 -19.59 -13.58
CA GLN A 129 -12.48 -19.47 -15.04
C GLN A 129 -11.98 -20.73 -15.78
N GLU A 130 -10.96 -21.41 -15.27
CA GLU A 130 -10.43 -22.65 -15.87
C GLU A 130 -11.24 -23.90 -15.50
N GLY A 131 -12.04 -23.84 -14.41
CA GLY A 131 -12.97 -24.91 -14.01
C GLY A 131 -14.34 -24.87 -14.69
N ARG A 132 -14.55 -23.99 -15.69
CA ARG A 132 -15.76 -23.88 -16.52
C ARG A 132 -15.43 -24.20 -17.97
#